data_AF-F2EAQ3-F1
#
_entry.id   AF-F2EAQ3-F1
#
_cell.length_a   1.000
_cell.length_b   1.000
_cell.length_c   1.000
_cell.angle_alpha   90.00
_cell.angle_beta   90.00
_cell.angle_gamma   90.00
#
_symmetry.space_group_name_H-M   'P 1'
#
loop_
_entity.id
_entity.type
_entity.pdbx_description
1 polymer ?
#
loop_
_entity_poly.entity_id
_entity_poly.type
_entity_poly.pdbx_seq_one_letter_code
_entity_poly.pdbx_strand_id
1 'polypeptide(L)'
;RRGRRRLPPRGRHRRHPALPGGHVRPISRRRRTSRRRRLAGALLLVVPAADGPPALGVLRWAGDANAFDGDGHIELVCSPNNPDGAIREAVLNSESGKAIHDLVYYWPQYTPIAGAAAHDVMLFTMSKITGHAGARLGWALVKDRDVAKKMVYFVDRSTIGVSKDSQLRAAKILAVVSDAYGDDARLRLFDFARRRMRERWRALRAAVAATGAFSLPEETAGYCNFTKQTVAAYPAFAWLRCEKDGVEDCAEFLRGHSIVARGGEQFGGDARCVRVNMMDTDGVFDVLIQRLSSVT
;
A
#
# COMPACT_ATOMS: atom_id res chain seq x y z
N ARG A 1 -34.44 59.97 33.32
CA ARG A 1 -33.13 60.29 33.93
C ARG A 1 -32.14 59.20 33.55
N ARG A 2 -31.09 59.57 32.80
CA ARG A 2 -29.97 58.70 32.38
C ARG A 2 -29.10 58.34 33.58
N GLY A 3 -28.60 57.11 33.64
CA GLY A 3 -27.61 56.67 34.63
C GLY A 3 -26.72 55.58 34.05
N ARG A 4 -25.72 55.97 33.25
CA ARG A 4 -24.65 55.09 32.75
C ARG A 4 -23.79 54.61 33.92
N ARG A 5 -23.68 53.30 34.15
CA ARG A 5 -22.64 52.72 35.00
C ARG A 5 -21.35 52.58 34.19
N ARG A 6 -20.28 53.24 34.67
CA ARG A 6 -18.91 53.17 34.11
C ARG A 6 -18.21 51.89 34.60
N LEU A 7 -17.52 51.21 33.68
CA LEU A 7 -16.57 50.13 33.97
C LEU A 7 -15.23 50.72 34.46
N PRO A 8 -14.50 50.04 35.36
CA PRO A 8 -13.17 50.46 35.82
C PRO A 8 -12.06 50.13 34.79
N PRO A 9 -10.90 50.81 34.85
CA PRO A 9 -9.89 50.77 33.80
C PRO A 9 -9.01 49.50 33.86
N ARG A 10 -8.55 49.09 32.67
CA ARG A 10 -7.63 47.96 32.44
C ARG A 10 -6.26 48.20 33.09
N GLY A 11 -5.88 47.32 34.01
CA GLY A 11 -4.54 47.26 34.60
C GLY A 11 -3.49 46.79 33.59
N ARG A 12 -2.35 47.47 33.58
CA ARG A 12 -1.16 47.16 32.77
C ARG A 12 -0.46 45.91 33.32
N HIS A 13 -0.33 44.86 32.53
CA HIS A 13 0.54 43.73 32.86
C HIS A 13 2.01 44.12 32.64
N ARG A 14 2.79 44.01 33.73
CA ARG A 14 4.24 44.19 33.76
C ARG A 14 4.94 43.02 33.06
N ARG A 15 5.97 43.35 32.28
CA ARG A 15 6.90 42.43 31.63
C ARG A 15 7.80 41.77 32.69
N HIS A 16 7.94 40.44 32.63
CA HIS A 16 8.95 39.70 33.38
C HIS A 16 10.30 39.74 32.65
N PRO A 17 11.44 39.80 33.36
CA PRO A 17 12.77 39.86 32.75
C PRO A 17 13.26 38.50 32.25
N ALA A 18 14.02 38.53 31.16
CA ALA A 18 14.64 37.39 30.50
C ALA A 18 15.88 36.87 31.26
N LEU A 19 16.04 35.54 31.29
CA LEU A 19 17.25 34.85 31.77
C LEU A 19 18.21 34.58 30.59
N PRO A 20 19.54 34.61 30.79
CA PRO A 20 20.52 34.63 29.69
C PRO A 20 20.92 33.24 29.17
N GLY A 21 20.99 33.17 27.83
CA GLY A 21 21.98 32.48 26.98
C GLY A 21 22.58 31.13 27.40
N GLY A 22 22.09 30.05 26.80
CA GLY A 22 22.81 28.79 26.61
C GLY A 22 23.00 28.49 25.13
N HIS A 23 24.23 28.59 24.63
CA HIS A 23 24.60 28.21 23.26
C HIS A 23 24.48 26.69 23.06
N VAL A 24 23.50 26.25 22.29
CA VAL A 24 23.47 24.89 21.72
C VAL A 24 23.88 24.98 20.25
N ARG A 25 25.09 24.53 19.93
CA ARG A 25 25.56 24.39 18.55
C ARG A 25 24.71 23.33 17.81
N PRO A 26 24.25 23.57 16.58
CA PRO A 26 23.60 22.53 15.80
C PRO A 26 24.63 21.50 15.36
N ILE A 27 24.44 20.25 15.79
CA ILE A 27 25.17 19.09 15.24
C ILE A 27 24.74 18.95 13.78
N SER A 28 25.70 19.15 12.87
CA SER A 28 25.54 18.87 11.46
C SER A 28 25.27 17.38 11.26
N ARG A 29 23.99 17.03 11.09
CA ARG A 29 23.62 15.71 10.57
C ARG A 29 24.11 15.63 9.13
N ARG A 30 25.30 15.05 8.93
CA ARG A 30 25.70 14.48 7.64
C ARG A 30 24.56 13.56 7.20
N ARG A 31 23.78 13.99 6.20
CA ARG A 31 22.89 13.12 5.44
C ARG A 31 23.79 12.10 4.74
N ARG A 32 24.01 10.94 5.37
CA ARG A 32 24.39 9.73 4.64
C ARG A 32 23.17 9.35 3.80
N THR A 33 23.17 9.80 2.56
CA THR A 33 22.28 9.34 1.51
C THR A 33 22.63 7.88 1.21
N SER A 34 22.14 6.94 2.00
CA SER A 34 22.01 5.56 1.51
C SER A 34 20.86 5.57 0.51
N ARG A 35 21.17 5.69 -0.78
CA ARG A 35 20.24 5.37 -1.88
C ARG A 35 19.86 3.90 -1.74
N ARG A 36 18.84 3.60 -0.92
CA ARG A 36 18.18 2.29 -0.91
C ARG A 36 17.30 2.24 -2.16
N ARG A 37 17.86 1.71 -3.25
CA ARG A 37 17.06 1.26 -4.39
C ARG A 37 16.12 0.16 -3.88
N ARG A 38 14.82 0.42 -3.87
CA ARG A 38 13.79 -0.58 -3.58
C ARG A 38 13.19 -0.96 -4.92
N LEU A 39 13.30 -2.24 -5.26
CA LEU A 39 12.91 -2.76 -6.56
C LEU A 39 11.46 -3.32 -6.49
N ALA A 40 10.69 -3.30 -7.59
CA ALA A 40 9.52 -4.14 -7.78
C ALA A 40 10.03 -5.40 -8.42
N GLY A 41 9.68 -6.50 -7.79
CA GLY A 41 10.48 -7.71 -7.87
C GLY A 41 10.70 -8.13 -6.44
N ALA A 42 10.05 -9.25 -6.12
CA ALA A 42 10.07 -9.98 -4.87
C ALA A 42 11.19 -9.57 -3.90
N LEU A 43 10.76 -9.19 -2.70
CA LEU A 43 11.63 -8.55 -1.72
C LEU A 43 12.43 -9.60 -0.96
N LEU A 44 13.76 -9.55 -1.07
CA LEU A 44 14.62 -10.54 -0.43
C LEU A 44 15.16 -10.09 0.94
N LEU A 45 14.99 -10.94 1.96
CA LEU A 45 15.75 -10.87 3.22
C LEU A 45 16.71 -12.07 3.29
N VAL A 46 18.00 -11.81 3.47
CA VAL A 46 19.04 -12.84 3.67
C VAL A 46 19.17 -13.17 5.15
N VAL A 47 19.19 -14.46 5.47
CA VAL A 47 19.66 -14.99 6.76
C VAL A 47 21.16 -15.31 6.60
N PRO A 48 22.09 -14.65 7.31
CA PRO A 48 23.49 -15.03 7.24
C PRO A 48 23.68 -16.45 7.82
N ALA A 49 24.55 -17.23 7.19
CA ALA A 49 25.02 -18.52 7.72
C ALA A 49 25.63 -18.29 9.12
N ALA A 50 25.20 -19.08 10.10
CA ALA A 50 25.59 -18.93 11.49
C ALA A 50 26.83 -19.79 11.81
N ASP A 51 28.00 -19.17 11.85
CA ASP A 51 29.10 -19.68 12.67
C ASP A 51 29.02 -18.99 14.06
N GLY A 52 28.25 -19.61 14.98
CA GLY A 52 28.13 -19.16 16.38
C GLY A 52 26.73 -19.35 16.99
N PRO A 53 26.59 -19.28 18.34
CA PRO A 53 25.31 -19.47 19.04
C PRO A 53 24.27 -18.42 18.57
N PRO A 54 22.96 -18.71 18.65
CA PRO A 54 21.91 -18.02 17.90
C PRO A 54 21.69 -16.59 18.42
N ALA A 55 22.54 -15.67 18.00
CA ALA A 55 22.21 -14.26 17.97
C ALA A 55 21.03 -14.09 17.01
N LEU A 56 20.08 -13.21 17.32
CA LEU A 56 19.04 -12.76 16.38
C LEU A 56 19.75 -12.40 15.06
N GLY A 57 19.66 -13.30 14.06
CA GLY A 57 20.35 -13.11 12.79
C GLY A 57 19.92 -11.78 12.20
N VAL A 58 20.86 -10.88 11.97
CA VAL A 58 20.56 -9.59 11.35
C VAL A 58 20.17 -9.87 9.91
N LEU A 59 18.85 -9.92 9.66
CA LEU A 59 18.32 -10.01 8.31
C LEU A 59 18.80 -8.80 7.49
N ARG A 60 19.34 -9.07 6.31
CA ARG A 60 19.78 -8.01 5.39
C ARG A 60 18.90 -7.96 4.17
N TRP A 61 18.62 -6.75 3.72
CA TRP A 61 17.99 -6.55 2.43
C TRP A 61 18.93 -6.98 1.31
N ALA A 62 18.50 -7.90 0.46
CA ALA A 62 19.32 -8.40 -0.62
C ALA A 62 18.91 -7.88 -2.01
N GLY A 63 17.65 -7.50 -2.21
CA GLY A 63 17.20 -6.89 -3.46
C GLY A 63 16.04 -7.63 -4.10
N ASP A 64 16.04 -7.66 -5.42
CA ASP A 64 15.06 -8.32 -6.27
C ASP A 64 15.32 -9.83 -6.32
N ALA A 65 14.34 -10.64 -5.92
CA ALA A 65 14.50 -12.10 -5.86
C ALA A 65 14.78 -12.74 -7.22
N ASN A 66 14.46 -12.09 -8.34
CA ASN A 66 14.83 -12.61 -9.68
C ASN A 66 16.36 -12.67 -9.90
N ALA A 67 17.14 -11.96 -9.08
CA ALA A 67 18.60 -11.96 -9.15
C ALA A 67 19.26 -13.04 -8.26
N PHE A 68 18.47 -13.91 -7.63
CA PHE A 68 18.96 -14.90 -6.67
C PHE A 68 18.45 -16.29 -7.00
N ASP A 69 19.26 -17.29 -6.66
CA ASP A 69 18.93 -18.70 -6.66
C ASP A 69 19.21 -19.31 -5.27
N GLY A 70 18.61 -20.47 -5.01
CA GLY A 70 18.95 -21.31 -3.85
C GLY A 70 18.36 -20.90 -2.49
N ASP A 71 18.99 -21.45 -1.45
CA ASP A 71 18.53 -21.48 -0.06
C ASP A 71 18.90 -20.22 0.75
N GLY A 72 18.38 -20.12 1.99
CA GLY A 72 18.79 -19.07 2.95
C GLY A 72 18.10 -17.72 2.79
N HIS A 73 17.06 -17.66 1.96
CA HIS A 73 16.36 -16.45 1.59
C HIS A 73 14.89 -16.46 2.05
N ILE A 74 14.38 -15.27 2.40
CA ILE A 74 12.95 -15.04 2.60
C ILE A 74 12.46 -14.12 1.48
N GLU A 75 11.57 -14.65 0.64
CA GLU A 75 10.92 -13.94 -0.46
C GLU A 75 9.61 -13.28 0.01
N LEU A 76 9.40 -12.00 -0.30
CA LEU A 76 8.08 -11.38 -0.16
C LEU A 76 7.37 -11.35 -1.52
N VAL A 77 6.29 -12.11 -1.64
CA VAL A 77 5.48 -12.25 -2.85
C VAL A 77 4.21 -11.40 -2.69
N CYS A 78 4.09 -10.30 -3.43
CA CYS A 78 2.88 -9.48 -3.42
C CYS A 78 1.95 -9.92 -4.57
N SER A 79 0.76 -10.42 -4.27
CA SER A 79 -0.16 -10.96 -5.29
C SER A 79 -1.62 -10.66 -4.96
N PRO A 80 -2.34 -9.83 -5.74
CA PRO A 80 -1.86 -8.97 -6.82
C PRO A 80 -0.77 -7.99 -6.37
N ASN A 81 0.18 -7.75 -7.26
CA ASN A 81 1.37 -6.97 -6.97
C ASN A 81 1.09 -5.47 -6.87
N ASN A 82 1.97 -4.79 -6.14
CA ASN A 82 2.06 -3.34 -6.07
C ASN A 82 3.39 -2.92 -6.68
N PRO A 83 3.40 -2.25 -7.85
CA PRO A 83 2.36 -1.32 -8.28
C PRO A 83 1.42 -1.80 -9.41
N ASP A 84 1.76 -2.86 -10.13
CA ASP A 84 1.18 -3.19 -11.45
C ASP A 84 -0.09 -4.05 -11.40
N GLY A 85 -0.45 -4.61 -10.24
CA GLY A 85 -1.61 -5.49 -10.11
C GLY A 85 -1.42 -6.88 -10.71
N ALA A 86 -0.21 -7.25 -11.15
CA ALA A 86 0.05 -8.56 -11.70
C ALA A 86 -0.10 -9.65 -10.63
N ILE A 87 -0.62 -10.82 -11.02
CA ILE A 87 -0.58 -12.01 -10.17
C ILE A 87 0.86 -12.51 -10.14
N ARG A 88 1.38 -12.77 -8.93
CA ARG A 88 2.75 -13.23 -8.70
C ARG A 88 2.73 -14.53 -7.91
N GLU A 89 3.71 -15.36 -8.20
CA GLU A 89 4.10 -16.53 -7.43
C GLU A 89 5.55 -16.35 -6.97
N ALA A 90 5.97 -17.18 -6.00
CA ALA A 90 7.36 -17.22 -5.59
C ALA A 90 8.27 -17.62 -6.76
N VAL A 91 9.42 -16.95 -6.91
CA VAL A 91 10.39 -17.24 -7.96
C VAL A 91 11.61 -18.01 -7.46
N LEU A 92 11.86 -18.00 -6.14
CA LEU A 92 12.94 -18.76 -5.55
C LEU A 92 12.54 -20.24 -5.41
N ASN A 93 13.18 -21.07 -6.22
CA ASN A 93 13.08 -22.52 -6.11
C ASN A 93 14.09 -23.02 -5.08
N SER A 94 13.68 -23.22 -3.83
CA SER A 94 14.55 -23.86 -2.85
C SER A 94 13.79 -24.61 -1.77
N GLU A 95 14.43 -25.66 -1.23
CA GLU A 95 13.84 -26.54 -0.20
C GLU A 95 13.75 -25.82 1.15
N SER A 96 14.63 -24.85 1.43
CA SER A 96 14.62 -24.07 2.68
C SER A 96 14.23 -22.60 2.51
N GLY A 97 14.10 -22.10 1.27
CA GLY A 97 13.61 -20.76 0.99
C GLY A 97 12.18 -20.58 1.48
N LYS A 98 11.91 -19.44 2.11
CA LYS A 98 10.57 -19.14 2.68
C LYS A 98 9.91 -18.01 1.93
N ALA A 99 8.72 -18.25 1.41
CA ALA A 99 7.91 -17.20 0.79
C ALA A 99 6.83 -16.69 1.76
N ILE A 100 6.75 -15.36 1.91
CA ILE A 100 5.66 -14.67 2.60
C ILE A 100 4.79 -14.01 1.54
N HIS A 101 3.54 -14.45 1.45
CA HIS A 101 2.60 -13.95 0.45
C HIS A 101 1.78 -12.80 1.02
N ASP A 102 2.04 -11.58 0.52
CA ASP A 102 1.20 -10.41 0.77
C ASP A 102 0.01 -10.42 -0.19
N LEU A 103 -1.15 -10.81 0.34
CA LEU A 103 -2.41 -10.97 -0.38
C LEU A 103 -3.41 -9.85 -0.08
N VAL A 104 -2.93 -8.67 0.32
CA VAL A 104 -3.80 -7.54 0.70
C VAL A 104 -4.71 -7.06 -0.44
N TYR A 105 -4.37 -7.31 -1.70
CA TYR A 105 -5.20 -7.00 -2.86
C TYR A 105 -5.92 -8.22 -3.46
N TYR A 106 -5.81 -9.41 -2.87
CA TYR A 106 -6.44 -10.64 -3.40
C TYR A 106 -7.94 -10.71 -3.03
N TRP A 107 -8.70 -9.74 -3.55
CA TRP A 107 -10.13 -9.56 -3.27
C TRP A 107 -10.91 -9.25 -4.57
N PRO A 108 -12.21 -9.60 -4.68
CA PRO A 108 -12.94 -9.54 -5.95
C PRO A 108 -13.04 -8.14 -6.57
N GLN A 109 -12.87 -7.07 -5.78
CA GLN A 109 -12.84 -5.70 -6.29
C GLN A 109 -11.60 -5.35 -7.12
N TYR A 110 -10.50 -6.10 -6.97
CA TYR A 110 -9.23 -5.80 -7.63
C TYR A 110 -8.86 -6.82 -8.70
N THR A 111 -9.16 -8.10 -8.46
CA THR A 111 -8.71 -9.19 -9.31
C THR A 111 -9.73 -10.33 -9.38
N PRO A 112 -9.80 -11.10 -10.48
CA PRO A 112 -10.51 -12.37 -10.50
C PRO A 112 -9.96 -13.32 -9.43
N ILE A 113 -10.83 -13.93 -8.64
CA ILE A 113 -10.43 -14.93 -7.64
C ILE A 113 -10.26 -16.28 -8.36
N ALA A 114 -9.02 -16.61 -8.74
CA ALA A 114 -8.71 -17.85 -9.44
C ALA A 114 -8.93 -19.10 -8.57
N GLY A 115 -8.84 -18.98 -7.25
CA GLY A 115 -9.00 -20.07 -6.31
C GLY A 115 -8.77 -19.64 -4.86
N ALA A 116 -8.87 -20.58 -3.93
CA ALA A 116 -8.40 -20.35 -2.56
C ALA A 116 -6.87 -20.36 -2.56
N ALA A 117 -6.24 -19.27 -2.10
CA ALA A 117 -4.80 -19.21 -1.92
C ALA A 117 -4.35 -20.20 -0.82
N ALA A 118 -3.23 -20.88 -1.03
CA ALA A 118 -2.80 -22.01 -0.19
C ALA A 118 -1.30 -21.96 0.18
N HIS A 119 -0.78 -20.77 0.46
CA HIS A 119 0.63 -20.57 0.80
C HIS A 119 0.90 -20.75 2.30
N ASP A 120 2.16 -20.89 2.68
CA ASP A 120 2.56 -21.19 4.07
C ASP A 120 2.41 -20.01 5.03
N VAL A 121 2.67 -18.80 4.53
CA VAL A 121 2.43 -17.53 5.23
C VAL A 121 1.67 -16.61 4.29
N MET A 122 0.43 -16.27 4.64
CA MET A 122 -0.42 -15.36 3.87
C MET A 122 -0.82 -14.15 4.72
N LEU A 123 -0.62 -12.94 4.19
CA LEU A 123 -0.91 -11.68 4.89
C LEU A 123 -2.12 -10.98 4.28
N PHE A 124 -2.98 -10.44 5.13
CA PHE A 124 -4.19 -9.71 4.76
C PHE A 124 -4.38 -8.46 5.62
N THR A 125 -5.21 -7.51 5.16
CA THR A 125 -5.50 -6.29 5.91
C THR A 125 -6.91 -5.78 5.71
N MET A 126 -7.51 -5.23 6.78
CA MET A 126 -8.76 -4.47 6.70
C MET A 126 -8.66 -3.28 5.73
N SER A 127 -7.46 -2.69 5.63
CA SER A 127 -7.21 -1.43 4.93
C SER A 127 -7.63 -1.47 3.47
N LYS A 128 -7.45 -2.63 2.82
CA LYS A 128 -7.67 -2.81 1.37
C LYS A 128 -8.94 -3.58 1.06
N ILE A 129 -9.57 -4.18 2.06
CA ILE A 129 -10.85 -4.86 1.89
C ILE A 129 -12.00 -3.85 2.01
N THR A 130 -12.04 -3.13 3.14
CA THR A 130 -13.18 -2.30 3.54
C THR A 130 -12.84 -0.80 3.63
N GLY A 131 -11.62 -0.42 3.28
CA GLY A 131 -11.16 0.99 3.35
C GLY A 131 -10.81 1.48 4.75
N HIS A 132 -10.92 0.65 5.79
CA HIS A 132 -10.67 1.04 7.18
C HIS A 132 -9.17 1.05 7.55
N ALA A 133 -8.35 1.76 6.78
CA ALA A 133 -6.90 1.81 6.97
C ALA A 133 -6.48 2.37 8.35
N GLY A 134 -7.29 3.27 8.93
CA GLY A 134 -7.09 3.84 10.25
C GLY A 134 -7.27 2.84 11.40
N ALA A 135 -7.93 1.69 11.17
CA ALA A 135 -8.07 0.66 12.21
C ALA A 135 -6.74 -0.05 12.52
N ARG A 136 -5.72 0.11 11.66
CA ARG A 136 -4.38 -0.50 11.79
C ARG A 136 -4.44 -2.00 12.06
N LEU A 137 -5.37 -2.71 11.41
CA LEU A 137 -5.59 -4.14 11.59
C LEU A 137 -5.24 -4.94 10.33
N GLY A 138 -4.41 -5.96 10.51
CA GLY A 138 -4.14 -7.02 9.55
C GLY A 138 -3.98 -8.35 10.28
N TRP A 139 -3.96 -9.44 9.52
CA TRP A 139 -3.80 -10.78 10.05
C TRP A 139 -2.92 -11.61 9.13
N ALA A 140 -2.34 -12.67 9.69
CA ALA A 140 -1.57 -13.65 8.96
C ALA A 140 -2.22 -15.03 9.15
N LEU A 141 -2.33 -15.80 8.06
CA LEU A 141 -2.59 -17.24 8.10
C LEU A 141 -1.26 -17.95 7.94
N VAL A 142 -0.89 -18.78 8.92
CA VAL A 142 0.45 -19.38 9.03
C VAL A 142 0.29 -20.87 9.29
N LYS A 143 0.83 -21.71 8.39
CA LYS A 143 0.76 -23.17 8.54
C LYS A 143 1.74 -23.70 9.58
N ASP A 144 2.99 -23.23 9.55
CA ASP A 144 4.03 -23.66 10.49
C ASP A 144 3.79 -23.05 11.88
N ARG A 145 3.54 -23.92 12.86
CA ARG A 145 3.25 -23.54 14.24
C ARG A 145 4.40 -22.78 14.91
N ASP A 146 5.65 -23.12 14.62
CA ASP A 146 6.80 -22.49 15.25
C ASP A 146 7.08 -21.12 14.63
N VAL A 147 6.80 -20.94 13.33
CA VAL A 147 6.74 -19.61 12.72
C VAL A 147 5.64 -18.77 13.37
N ALA A 148 4.43 -19.32 13.53
CA ALA A 148 3.30 -18.62 14.15
C ALA A 148 3.63 -18.17 15.59
N LYS A 149 4.23 -19.04 16.42
CA LYS A 149 4.67 -18.69 17.79
C LYS A 149 5.68 -17.54 17.78
N LYS A 150 6.66 -17.56 16.87
CA LYS A 150 7.65 -16.47 16.74
C LYS A 150 7.00 -15.14 16.35
N MET A 151 6.00 -15.18 15.47
CA MET A 151 5.22 -13.97 15.10
C MET A 151 4.42 -13.44 16.29
N VAL A 152 3.74 -14.30 17.05
CA VAL A 152 3.01 -13.90 18.27
C VAL A 152 3.97 -13.30 19.29
N TYR A 153 5.11 -13.94 19.54
CA TYR A 153 6.14 -13.43 20.44
C TYR A 153 6.65 -12.05 19.99
N PHE A 154 6.88 -11.84 18.69
CA PHE A 154 7.28 -10.53 18.17
C PHE A 154 6.23 -9.45 18.42
N VAL A 155 4.95 -9.73 18.16
CA VAL A 155 3.84 -8.77 18.38
C VAL A 155 3.69 -8.43 19.86
N ASP A 156 3.78 -9.43 20.73
CA ASP A 156 3.73 -9.24 22.18
C ASP A 156 4.88 -8.34 22.68
N ARG A 157 6.11 -8.63 22.26
CA ARG A 157 7.29 -7.85 22.63
C ARG A 157 7.33 -6.45 22.02
N SER A 158 6.67 -6.23 20.88
CA SER A 158 6.71 -4.95 20.17
C SER A 158 5.62 -3.99 20.62
N THR A 159 4.38 -4.48 20.78
CA THR A 159 3.21 -3.64 21.04
C THR A 159 2.25 -4.21 22.08
N ILE A 160 2.59 -5.33 22.72
CA ILE A 160 1.73 -6.02 23.70
C ILE A 160 0.36 -6.35 23.09
N GLY A 161 0.40 -6.88 21.86
CA GLY A 161 -0.79 -7.19 21.08
C GLY A 161 -1.30 -6.02 20.24
N VAL A 162 -2.59 -6.08 19.93
CA VAL A 162 -3.30 -5.14 19.04
C VAL A 162 -4.52 -4.58 19.76
N SER A 163 -4.87 -3.31 19.49
CA SER A 163 -6.02 -2.64 20.10
C SER A 163 -7.30 -3.49 20.07
N LYS A 164 -7.96 -3.62 21.22
CA LYS A 164 -9.23 -4.34 21.35
C LYS A 164 -10.36 -3.64 20.61
N ASP A 165 -10.36 -2.31 20.57
CA ASP A 165 -11.32 -1.53 19.78
C ASP A 165 -11.18 -1.83 18.28
N SER A 166 -9.94 -1.90 17.78
CA SER A 166 -9.68 -2.26 16.39
C SER A 166 -10.17 -3.68 16.07
N GLN A 167 -9.93 -4.64 16.97
CA GLN A 167 -10.40 -6.02 16.83
C GLN A 167 -11.93 -6.07 16.80
N LEU A 168 -12.61 -5.45 17.78
CA LEU A 168 -14.07 -5.46 17.89
C LEU A 168 -14.74 -4.78 16.69
N ARG A 169 -14.23 -3.62 16.28
CA ARG A 169 -14.78 -2.88 15.13
C ARG A 169 -14.60 -3.66 13.84
N ALA A 170 -13.43 -4.29 13.64
CA ALA A 170 -13.19 -5.10 12.45
C ALA A 170 -14.06 -6.36 12.43
N ALA A 171 -14.20 -7.06 13.55
CA ALA A 171 -15.07 -8.24 13.64
C ALA A 171 -16.52 -7.90 13.24
N LYS A 172 -17.07 -6.78 13.75
CA LYS A 172 -18.41 -6.31 13.38
C LYS A 172 -18.55 -5.99 11.89
N ILE A 173 -17.57 -5.29 11.31
CA ILE A 173 -17.58 -4.95 9.88
C ILE A 173 -17.49 -6.21 9.02
N LEU A 174 -16.57 -7.12 9.36
CA LEU A 174 -16.39 -8.37 8.61
C LEU A 174 -17.60 -9.29 8.72
N ALA A 175 -18.29 -9.31 9.87
CA ALA A 175 -19.57 -10.01 10.01
C ALA A 175 -20.61 -9.46 9.03
N VAL A 176 -20.85 -8.14 9.02
CA VAL A 176 -21.79 -7.51 8.08
C VAL A 176 -21.42 -7.81 6.61
N VAL A 177 -20.11 -7.79 6.28
CA VAL A 177 -19.65 -8.11 4.93
C VAL A 177 -19.92 -9.58 4.59
N SER A 178 -19.64 -10.51 5.52
CA SER A 178 -19.80 -11.95 5.32
C SER A 178 -21.27 -12.35 5.23
N ASP A 179 -22.10 -11.86 6.14
CA ASP A 179 -23.53 -12.17 6.23
C ASP A 179 -24.26 -11.74 4.94
N ALA A 180 -23.84 -10.63 4.32
CA ALA A 180 -24.38 -10.16 3.04
C ALA A 180 -24.14 -11.12 1.84
N TYR A 181 -23.28 -12.14 1.99
CA TYR A 181 -23.11 -13.21 0.99
C TYR A 181 -23.69 -14.55 1.42
N GLY A 182 -24.11 -14.69 2.68
CA GLY A 182 -24.89 -15.84 3.16
C GLY A 182 -26.40 -15.66 2.94
N ASP A 183 -26.88 -14.42 2.97
CA ASP A 183 -28.28 -14.05 2.76
C ASP A 183 -28.53 -13.48 1.36
N ASP A 184 -29.80 -13.39 0.96
CA ASP A 184 -30.28 -12.68 -0.25
C ASP A 184 -30.21 -11.13 -0.08
N ALA A 185 -29.11 -10.66 0.50
CA ALA A 185 -28.89 -9.25 0.80
C ALA A 185 -28.73 -8.43 -0.49
N ARG A 186 -29.49 -7.34 -0.59
CA ARG A 186 -29.49 -6.45 -1.77
C ARG A 186 -28.19 -5.65 -1.97
N LEU A 187 -27.36 -5.50 -0.93
CA LEU A 187 -26.17 -4.65 -0.94
C LEU A 187 -24.92 -5.43 -0.52
N ARG A 188 -24.11 -5.82 -1.51
CA ARG A 188 -22.90 -6.62 -1.32
C ARG A 188 -21.65 -5.78 -1.58
N LEU A 189 -20.72 -5.74 -0.62
CA LEU A 189 -19.54 -4.86 -0.65
C LEU A 189 -18.71 -5.04 -1.92
N PHE A 190 -18.42 -6.28 -2.31
CA PHE A 190 -17.52 -6.58 -3.42
C PHE A 190 -18.18 -6.31 -4.77
N ASP A 191 -19.50 -6.48 -4.90
CA ASP A 191 -20.23 -6.05 -6.09
C ASP A 191 -20.15 -4.53 -6.26
N PHE A 192 -20.43 -3.79 -5.18
CA PHE A 192 -20.31 -2.33 -5.17
C PHE A 192 -18.89 -1.89 -5.53
N ALA A 193 -17.89 -2.40 -4.80
CA ALA A 193 -16.50 -2.00 -4.97
C ALA A 193 -15.97 -2.36 -6.35
N ARG A 194 -16.31 -3.55 -6.88
CA ARG A 194 -15.90 -3.97 -8.22
C ARG A 194 -16.53 -3.11 -9.31
N ARG A 195 -17.81 -2.75 -9.20
CA ARG A 195 -18.45 -1.80 -10.14
C ARG A 195 -17.74 -0.45 -10.12
N ARG A 196 -17.43 0.09 -8.94
CA ARG A 196 -16.73 1.38 -8.80
C ARG A 196 -15.33 1.33 -9.41
N MET A 197 -14.57 0.26 -9.15
CA MET A 197 -13.24 0.08 -9.73
C MET A 197 -13.30 -0.02 -11.26
N ARG A 198 -14.28 -0.76 -11.81
CA ARG A 198 -14.52 -0.84 -13.26
C ARG A 198 -14.77 0.53 -13.88
N GLU A 199 -15.64 1.34 -13.29
CA GLU A 199 -15.95 2.68 -13.78
C GLU A 199 -14.71 3.58 -13.80
N ARG A 200 -13.92 3.54 -12.71
CA ARG A 200 -12.67 4.30 -12.63
C ARG A 200 -11.63 3.87 -13.65
N TRP A 201 -11.44 2.56 -13.83
CA TRP A 201 -10.51 2.07 -14.84
C TRP A 201 -10.95 2.41 -16.27
N ARG A 202 -12.26 2.38 -16.56
CA ARG A 202 -12.79 2.84 -17.86
C ARG A 202 -12.52 4.33 -18.10
N ALA A 203 -12.82 5.18 -17.13
CA ALA A 203 -12.57 6.62 -17.24
C ALA A 203 -11.07 6.93 -17.40
N LEU A 204 -10.21 6.24 -16.65
CA LEU A 204 -8.76 6.39 -16.77
C LEU A 204 -8.25 5.98 -18.15
N ARG A 205 -8.66 4.81 -18.65
CA ARG A 205 -8.25 4.34 -19.99
C ARG A 205 -8.71 5.31 -21.08
N ALA A 206 -9.92 5.86 -20.99
CA ALA A 206 -10.41 6.87 -21.91
C ALA A 206 -9.56 8.16 -21.88
N ALA A 207 -9.22 8.66 -20.69
CA ALA A 207 -8.36 9.84 -20.53
C ALA A 207 -6.95 9.63 -21.09
N VAL A 208 -6.35 8.46 -20.85
CA VAL A 208 -5.03 8.11 -21.37
C VAL A 208 -5.06 7.98 -22.91
N ALA A 209 -6.09 7.33 -23.46
CA ALA A 209 -6.23 7.17 -24.90
C ALA A 209 -6.44 8.50 -25.64
N ALA A 210 -7.04 9.51 -24.98
CA ALA A 210 -7.32 10.80 -25.59
C ALA A 210 -6.07 11.65 -25.87
N THR A 211 -4.99 11.49 -25.09
CA THR A 211 -3.79 12.34 -25.21
C THR A 211 -2.65 11.67 -25.95
N GLY A 212 -2.54 10.33 -25.88
CA GLY A 212 -1.38 9.59 -26.38
C GLY A 212 -0.07 9.88 -25.60
N ALA A 213 -0.11 10.76 -24.59
CA ALA A 213 1.05 11.12 -23.77
C ALA A 213 1.43 10.04 -22.75
N PHE A 214 0.55 9.04 -22.56
CA PHE A 214 0.72 7.99 -21.56
C PHE A 214 0.33 6.62 -22.10
N SER A 215 0.84 5.59 -21.44
CA SER A 215 0.42 4.20 -21.62
C SER A 215 0.06 3.55 -20.28
N LEU A 216 -0.78 2.51 -20.36
CA LEU A 216 -1.22 1.69 -19.25
C LEU A 216 -1.02 0.21 -19.61
N PRO A 217 -0.83 -0.68 -18.61
CA PRO A 217 -0.87 -2.11 -18.83
C PRO A 217 -2.17 -2.53 -19.52
N GLU A 218 -2.05 -3.55 -20.36
CA GLU A 218 -3.19 -4.19 -21.00
C GLU A 218 -4.19 -4.70 -19.97
N GLU A 219 -5.47 -4.69 -20.35
CA GLU A 219 -6.51 -5.24 -19.48
C GLU A 219 -6.40 -6.76 -19.45
N THR A 220 -6.17 -7.31 -18.26
CA THR A 220 -6.19 -8.75 -18.04
C THR A 220 -7.58 -9.18 -17.57
N ALA A 221 -8.04 -10.33 -18.05
CA ALA A 221 -9.29 -10.94 -17.63
C ALA A 221 -9.08 -12.41 -17.29
N GLY A 222 -9.89 -12.92 -16.37
CA GLY A 222 -9.84 -14.30 -15.92
C GLY A 222 -11.16 -14.77 -15.35
N TYR A 223 -11.35 -16.08 -15.29
CA TYR A 223 -12.49 -16.67 -14.62
C TYR A 223 -12.38 -16.45 -13.11
N CYS A 224 -13.43 -15.94 -12.49
CA CYS A 224 -13.48 -15.67 -11.06
C CYS A 224 -14.38 -16.69 -10.37
N ASN A 225 -13.79 -17.51 -9.51
CA ASN A 225 -14.51 -18.51 -8.71
C ASN A 225 -15.46 -17.89 -7.69
N PHE A 226 -15.25 -16.63 -7.30
CA PHE A 226 -16.14 -15.91 -6.41
C PHE A 226 -17.43 -15.48 -7.13
N THR A 227 -17.33 -14.84 -8.30
CA THR A 227 -18.49 -14.35 -9.06
C THR A 227 -19.06 -15.34 -10.07
N LYS A 228 -18.37 -16.47 -10.31
CA LYS A 228 -18.71 -17.48 -11.34
C LYS A 228 -18.80 -16.91 -12.76
N GLN A 229 -17.94 -15.94 -13.07
CA GLN A 229 -17.93 -15.22 -14.34
C GLN A 229 -16.50 -14.90 -14.76
N THR A 230 -16.28 -14.78 -16.07
CA THR A 230 -15.06 -14.17 -16.60
C THR A 230 -15.13 -12.66 -16.43
N VAL A 231 -14.11 -12.11 -15.78
CA VAL A 231 -14.10 -10.73 -15.33
C VAL A 231 -12.71 -10.13 -15.50
N ALA A 232 -12.65 -8.85 -15.88
CA ALA A 232 -11.39 -8.12 -15.92
C ALA A 232 -10.86 -7.77 -14.53
N ALA A 233 -9.54 -7.67 -14.41
CA ALA A 233 -8.84 -7.15 -13.24
C ALA A 233 -8.87 -5.62 -13.22
N TYR A 234 -9.10 -5.06 -12.04
CA TYR A 234 -9.13 -3.62 -11.79
C TYR A 234 -8.23 -3.28 -10.60
N PRO A 235 -6.90 -3.29 -10.78
CA PRO A 235 -5.95 -3.12 -9.67
C PRO A 235 -6.19 -1.83 -8.86
N ALA A 236 -5.79 -1.88 -7.59
CA ALA A 236 -5.88 -0.77 -6.65
C ALA A 236 -5.08 0.48 -7.08
N PHE A 237 -4.08 0.28 -7.94
CA PHE A 237 -3.24 1.33 -8.48
C PHE A 237 -3.14 1.21 -10.00
N ALA A 238 -3.05 2.34 -10.68
CA ALA A 238 -2.65 2.37 -12.07
C ALA A 238 -1.12 2.51 -12.14
N TRP A 239 -0.50 1.64 -12.94
CA TRP A 239 0.90 1.73 -13.29
C TRP A 239 1.04 2.48 -14.62
N LEU A 240 1.06 3.80 -14.54
CA LEU A 240 1.03 4.68 -15.70
C LEU A 240 2.47 4.95 -16.17
N ARG A 241 2.69 4.90 -17.48
CA ARG A 241 3.98 5.28 -18.08
C ARG A 241 3.80 6.54 -18.93
N CYS A 242 4.73 7.48 -18.83
CA CYS A 242 4.79 8.65 -19.71
C CYS A 242 5.51 8.27 -21.02
N GLU A 243 4.84 8.48 -22.15
CA GLU A 243 5.37 8.20 -23.49
C GLU A 243 5.82 9.47 -24.23
N LYS A 244 5.46 10.65 -23.71
CA LYS A 244 5.82 11.93 -24.31
C LYS A 244 7.35 12.10 -24.44
N ASP A 245 7.80 12.51 -25.62
CA ASP A 245 9.21 12.80 -25.90
C ASP A 245 9.76 13.90 -24.97
N GLY A 246 11.01 13.73 -24.54
CA GLY A 246 11.67 14.63 -23.60
C GLY A 246 11.26 14.45 -22.12
N VAL A 247 10.31 13.56 -21.81
CA VAL A 247 9.97 13.22 -20.41
C VAL A 247 10.86 12.08 -19.93
N GLU A 248 11.79 12.38 -19.03
CA GLU A 248 12.66 11.38 -18.38
C GLU A 248 12.12 10.93 -17.02
N ASP A 249 11.59 11.87 -16.21
CA ASP A 249 10.94 11.59 -14.92
C ASP A 249 9.43 11.89 -15.02
N CYS A 250 8.62 10.83 -15.03
CA CYS A 250 7.18 10.96 -15.15
C CYS A 250 6.52 11.50 -13.87
N ALA A 251 7.12 11.27 -12.69
CA ALA A 251 6.60 11.81 -11.43
C ALA A 251 6.84 13.31 -11.32
N GLU A 252 7.96 13.81 -11.82
CA GLU A 252 8.23 15.24 -11.94
C GLU A 252 7.34 15.90 -12.99
N PHE A 253 7.21 15.29 -14.16
CA PHE A 253 6.32 15.77 -15.22
C PHE A 253 4.87 15.92 -14.74
N LEU A 254 4.30 14.88 -14.12
CA LEU A 254 2.95 14.93 -13.57
C LEU A 254 2.79 15.97 -12.45
N ARG A 255 3.84 16.23 -11.66
CA ARG A 255 3.82 17.29 -10.64
C ARG A 255 3.63 18.67 -11.25
N GLY A 256 4.18 18.93 -12.44
CA GLY A 256 3.93 20.14 -13.22
C GLY A 256 2.45 20.33 -13.56
N HIS A 257 1.71 19.23 -13.73
CA HIS A 257 0.25 19.22 -13.93
C HIS A 257 -0.54 19.09 -12.62
N SER A 258 0.10 19.34 -11.47
CA SER A 258 -0.51 19.19 -10.13
C SER A 258 -1.01 17.77 -9.82
N ILE A 259 -0.47 16.73 -10.47
CA ILE A 259 -0.76 15.33 -10.18
C ILE A 259 0.40 14.77 -9.35
N VAL A 260 0.12 14.34 -8.11
CA VAL A 260 1.12 13.72 -7.24
C VAL A 260 1.05 12.19 -7.39
N ALA A 261 2.04 11.62 -8.06
CA ALA A 261 2.19 10.17 -8.20
C ALA A 261 3.47 9.67 -7.49
N ARG A 262 3.58 8.35 -7.30
CA ARG A 262 4.82 7.75 -6.77
C ARG A 262 5.69 7.28 -7.94
N GLY A 263 6.91 7.81 -8.05
CA GLY A 263 7.85 7.49 -9.12
C GLY A 263 8.25 6.01 -9.15
N GLY A 264 8.46 5.50 -10.36
CA GLY A 264 8.57 4.06 -10.62
C GLY A 264 9.84 3.43 -10.09
N GLU A 265 10.94 4.18 -10.01
CA GLU A 265 12.20 3.72 -9.42
C GLU A 265 12.08 3.29 -7.95
N GLN A 266 11.08 3.81 -7.21
CA GLN A 266 10.80 3.39 -5.82
C GLN A 266 10.25 1.96 -5.74
N PHE A 267 9.82 1.46 -6.89
CA PHE A 267 9.31 0.13 -7.14
C PHE A 267 10.17 -0.51 -8.23
N GLY A 268 11.47 -0.24 -8.35
CA GLY A 268 12.36 -0.86 -9.34
C GLY A 268 11.94 -0.84 -10.80
N GLY A 269 10.95 -0.03 -11.14
CA GLY A 269 10.59 0.27 -12.51
C GLY A 269 11.43 1.42 -13.03
N ASP A 270 11.15 1.76 -14.27
CA ASP A 270 11.74 2.91 -14.95
C ASP A 270 11.22 4.25 -14.37
N ALA A 271 12.03 5.31 -14.49
CA ALA A 271 11.68 6.68 -14.07
C ALA A 271 10.49 7.26 -14.85
N ARG A 272 10.23 6.73 -16.06
CA ARG A 272 9.04 7.06 -16.84
C ARG A 272 7.76 6.40 -16.33
N CYS A 273 7.83 5.48 -15.37
CA CYS A 273 6.65 4.86 -14.77
C CYS A 273 6.28 5.56 -13.47
N VAL A 274 4.99 5.57 -13.14
CA VAL A 274 4.46 6.05 -11.87
C VAL A 274 3.30 5.19 -11.38
N ARG A 275 3.16 5.12 -10.05
CA ARG A 275 1.99 4.51 -9.41
C ARG A 275 0.97 5.59 -9.01
N VAL A 276 -0.24 5.48 -9.53
CA VAL A 276 -1.38 6.37 -9.25
C VAL A 276 -2.46 5.63 -8.44
N ASN A 277 -3.03 6.29 -7.42
CA ASN A 277 -4.05 5.70 -6.54
C ASN A 277 -5.44 5.70 -7.18
N MET A 278 -6.03 4.52 -7.34
CA MET A 278 -7.37 4.35 -7.93
C MET A 278 -8.49 4.28 -6.87
N MET A 279 -8.14 4.34 -5.58
CA MET A 279 -9.07 4.12 -4.47
C MET A 279 -9.38 5.40 -3.67
N ASP A 280 -8.98 6.58 -4.16
CA ASP A 280 -9.24 7.85 -3.46
C ASP A 280 -10.73 8.24 -3.49
N THR A 281 -11.10 9.38 -2.94
CA THR A 281 -12.46 9.93 -3.10
C THR A 281 -12.78 10.24 -4.55
N ASP A 282 -14.08 10.31 -4.88
CA ASP A 282 -14.54 10.61 -6.23
C ASP A 282 -14.05 11.96 -6.73
N GLY A 283 -14.13 13.01 -5.90
CA GLY A 283 -13.64 14.34 -6.29
C GLY A 283 -12.13 14.38 -6.59
N VAL A 284 -11.31 13.62 -5.86
CA VAL A 284 -9.87 13.52 -6.17
C VAL A 284 -9.64 12.74 -7.46
N PHE A 285 -10.41 11.68 -7.69
CA PHE A 285 -10.35 10.89 -8.92
C PHE A 285 -10.78 11.71 -10.15
N ASP A 286 -11.87 12.48 -10.05
CA ASP A 286 -12.38 13.29 -11.15
C ASP A 286 -11.37 14.38 -11.56
N VAL A 287 -10.73 15.02 -10.58
CA VAL A 287 -9.64 15.98 -10.84
C VAL A 287 -8.43 15.30 -11.48
N LEU A 288 -8.09 14.08 -11.08
CA LEU A 288 -7.04 13.29 -11.74
C LEU A 288 -7.36 13.07 -13.22
N ILE A 289 -8.58 12.61 -13.54
CA ILE A 289 -9.02 12.36 -14.92
C ILE A 289 -9.02 13.65 -15.74
N GLN A 290 -9.55 14.75 -15.21
CA GLN A 290 -9.54 16.04 -15.87
C GLN A 290 -8.12 16.49 -16.20
N ARG A 291 -7.20 16.40 -15.23
CA ARG A 291 -5.81 16.83 -15.42
C ARG A 291 -5.07 15.94 -16.41
N LEU A 292 -5.21 14.62 -16.32
CA LEU A 292 -4.59 13.69 -17.28
C LEU A 292 -5.08 13.94 -18.71
N SER A 293 -6.37 14.21 -18.90
CA SER A 293 -6.96 14.52 -20.21
C SER A 293 -6.49 15.86 -20.79
N SER A 294 -5.97 16.75 -19.94
CA SER A 294 -5.44 18.07 -20.34
C SER A 294 -3.94 18.07 -20.66
N VAL A 295 -3.27 16.92 -20.50
CA VAL A 295 -1.84 16.81 -20.80
C VAL A 295 -1.68 16.66 -22.31
N THR A 296 -1.20 17.73 -22.96
CA THR A 296 -0.73 17.75 -24.34
C THR A 296 0.74 17.40 -24.40
#